data_AF-A0A242KEE4-F1
#
_entry.id   AF-A0A242KEE4-F1
#
_cell.length_a   1.000
_cell.length_b   1.000
_cell.length_c   1.000
_cell.angle_alpha   90.00
_cell.angle_beta   90.00
_cell.angle_gamma   90.00
#
_symmetry.space_group_name_H-M   'P 1'
#
loop_
_entity.id
_entity.type
_entity.pdbx_description
1 polymer ?
#
loop_
_entity_poly.entity_id
_entity_poly.type
_entity_poly.pdbx_seq_one_letter_code
_entity_poly.pdbx_strand_id
1 'polypeptide(L)'
;MNPYEKIRELTRERGLSVRELEKRLGFSNGYFSKWKNVSPNSEGLQKVADYFDVSVDYLLGRTDNQVTQKESSQTKPKVKILSRKMENLDDSQLDALDGLIDQFFDKNLVKVLMTIKKPDYNTATFIAHRVFGSFTDCSFPVNILQLCNNLYKTKLATYEEFADEIGKSIDYVAKTIGKNNDAFTLNRGGEFIIVFNDDIVDNVVKRIRFSIAHEVGHIMLSHFNDGDLVLTRGGLTEEKYKVLEIEADKFAQELLLPTFLVNEDSSIETLSKTFDVSKQVAKIALNAKQKYPWIKATLPYRALFRSKQNRIKFISLKSARLIEARDSMNFHSFIQRLWIKPNYYFCIHCKNVDKTLETEVFYCPICGSKELEVVSEKNYFLFHEQKEREMMSYSSLEVDNEGRLTENCPICSNDHVSDNYCSVCGIGVINSCSGMRKTNDNWNNGYEEEEACEGPLLGSDRYCPKCGCESTFSFNGLLKPWDYVSTNPSASTFQIDIADDQLPF
;
A
#
# COMPACT_ATOMS: atom_id res chain seq x y z
N MET A 1 -21.48 54.15 -0.34
CA MET A 1 -20.32 53.82 -1.17
C MET A 1 -20.80 53.74 -2.61
N ASN A 2 -20.17 54.47 -3.54
CA ASN A 2 -20.55 54.39 -4.96
C ASN A 2 -19.91 53.15 -5.64
N PRO A 3 -20.42 52.70 -6.80
CA PRO A 3 -19.88 51.52 -7.49
C PRO A 3 -18.40 51.64 -7.84
N TYR A 4 -17.93 52.86 -8.14
CA TYR A 4 -16.50 53.11 -8.41
C TYR A 4 -15.62 52.88 -7.19
N GLU A 5 -16.06 53.27 -5.99
CA GLU A 5 -15.35 53.04 -4.73
C GLU A 5 -15.23 51.55 -4.42
N LYS A 6 -16.28 50.76 -4.64
CA LYS A 6 -16.22 49.30 -4.49
C LYS A 6 -15.26 48.64 -5.48
N ILE A 7 -15.24 49.09 -6.74
CA ILE A 7 -14.26 48.61 -7.73
C ILE A 7 -12.83 48.98 -7.32
N ARG A 8 -12.63 50.18 -6.78
CA ARG A 8 -11.32 50.64 -6.30
C ARG A 8 -10.84 49.83 -5.10
N GLU A 9 -11.75 49.43 -4.22
CA GLU A 9 -11.45 48.55 -3.10
C GLU A 9 -11.06 47.14 -3.58
N LEU A 10 -11.86 46.52 -4.45
CA LEU A 10 -11.61 45.19 -5.01
C LEU A 10 -10.30 45.12 -5.82
N THR A 11 -10.00 46.17 -6.60
CA THR A 11 -8.74 46.26 -7.34
C THR A 11 -7.54 46.39 -6.41
N ARG A 12 -7.65 47.19 -5.34
CA ARG A 12 -6.60 47.34 -4.32
C ARG A 12 -6.33 46.03 -3.58
N GLU A 13 -7.37 45.28 -3.22
CA GLU A 13 -7.22 43.96 -2.57
C GLU A 13 -6.47 42.96 -3.45
N ARG A 14 -6.64 43.04 -4.77
CA ARG A 14 -5.94 42.17 -5.73
C ARG A 14 -4.63 42.75 -6.29
N GLY A 15 -4.14 43.86 -5.74
CA GLY A 15 -2.89 44.50 -6.19
C GLY A 15 -2.95 45.04 -7.64
N LEU A 16 -4.15 45.33 -8.14
CA LEU A 16 -4.39 45.83 -9.50
C LEU A 16 -4.72 47.33 -9.49
N SER A 17 -4.38 48.03 -10.56
CA SER A 17 -4.90 49.38 -10.79
C SER A 17 -6.25 49.33 -11.52
N VAL A 18 -7.14 50.30 -11.29
CA VAL A 18 -8.43 50.39 -12.01
C VAL A 18 -8.22 50.49 -13.53
N ARG A 19 -7.16 51.16 -13.98
CA ARG A 19 -6.78 51.23 -15.40
C ARG A 19 -6.40 49.86 -15.97
N GLU A 20 -5.78 49.01 -15.17
CA GLU A 20 -5.41 47.66 -15.60
C GLU A 20 -6.63 46.73 -15.67
N LEU A 21 -7.57 46.90 -14.73
CA LEU A 21 -8.88 46.25 -14.82
C LEU A 21 -9.64 46.66 -16.09
N GLU A 22 -9.69 47.96 -16.41
CA GLU A 22 -10.33 48.46 -17.64
C GLU A 22 -9.70 47.81 -18.88
N LYS A 23 -8.36 47.71 -18.92
CA LYS A 23 -7.66 47.05 -20.02
C LYS A 23 -7.99 45.55 -20.12
N ARG A 24 -8.06 44.83 -18.99
CA ARG A 24 -8.36 43.39 -18.95
C ARG A 24 -9.81 43.08 -19.34
N LEU A 25 -10.74 43.98 -19.02
CA LEU A 25 -12.16 43.84 -19.38
C LEU A 25 -12.52 44.45 -20.75
N GLY A 26 -11.54 45.01 -21.46
CA GLY A 26 -11.74 45.57 -22.80
C GLY A 26 -12.43 46.94 -22.83
N PHE A 27 -12.36 47.72 -21.74
CA PHE A 27 -12.95 49.06 -21.65
C PHE A 27 -11.93 50.18 -21.92
N SER A 28 -12.43 51.33 -22.39
CA SER A 28 -11.62 52.54 -22.59
C SER A 28 -11.07 53.09 -21.27
N ASN A 29 -9.90 53.72 -21.29
CA ASN A 29 -9.31 54.34 -20.10
C ASN A 29 -10.25 55.37 -19.44
N GLY A 30 -10.48 55.26 -18.14
CA GLY A 30 -11.37 56.13 -17.37
C GLY A 30 -12.85 55.77 -17.47
N TYR A 31 -13.19 54.60 -18.04
CA TYR A 31 -14.56 54.11 -18.16
C TYR A 31 -15.26 53.99 -16.81
N PHE A 32 -14.65 53.34 -15.81
CA PHE A 32 -15.27 53.15 -14.49
C PHE A 32 -15.26 54.45 -13.68
N SER A 33 -14.34 55.38 -13.94
CA SER A 33 -14.26 56.66 -13.22
C SER A 33 -15.53 57.51 -13.36
N LYS A 34 -16.27 57.33 -14.46
CA LYS A 34 -17.56 58.00 -14.69
C LYS A 34 -18.65 57.52 -13.71
N TRP A 35 -18.51 56.31 -13.16
CA TRP A 35 -19.48 55.71 -12.25
C TRP A 35 -19.48 56.30 -10.83
N LYS A 36 -18.65 57.33 -10.59
CA LYS A 36 -18.77 58.18 -9.41
C LYS A 36 -20.06 59.02 -9.42
N ASN A 37 -20.44 59.49 -10.61
CA ASN A 37 -21.51 60.47 -10.80
C ASN A 37 -22.62 59.98 -11.76
N VAL A 38 -22.39 58.87 -12.47
CA VAL A 38 -23.31 58.32 -13.48
C VAL A 38 -23.63 56.86 -13.15
N SER A 39 -24.89 56.46 -13.33
CA SER A 39 -25.31 55.06 -13.10
C SER A 39 -24.57 54.09 -14.03
N PRO A 40 -24.00 52.99 -13.51
CA PRO A 40 -23.36 51.96 -14.33
C PRO A 40 -24.33 51.28 -15.30
N ASN A 41 -23.81 50.76 -16.41
CA ASN A 41 -24.60 49.89 -17.29
C ASN A 41 -24.53 48.42 -16.85
N SER A 42 -25.55 47.64 -17.21
CA SER A 42 -25.68 46.23 -16.83
C SER A 42 -24.51 45.38 -17.33
N GLU A 43 -24.06 45.58 -18.57
CA GLU A 43 -22.94 44.83 -19.16
C GLU A 43 -21.62 45.07 -18.42
N GLY A 44 -21.32 46.32 -18.09
CA GLY A 44 -20.12 46.67 -17.33
C GLY A 44 -20.18 46.11 -15.91
N LEU A 45 -21.33 46.21 -15.24
CA LEU A 45 -21.51 45.66 -13.90
C LEU A 45 -21.32 44.15 -13.87
N GLN A 46 -21.89 43.43 -14.84
CA GLN A 46 -21.77 41.97 -14.93
C GLN A 46 -20.32 41.56 -15.17
N LYS A 47 -19.61 42.20 -16.10
CA LYS A 47 -18.19 41.91 -16.38
C LYS A 47 -17.29 42.13 -15.17
N VAL A 48 -17.56 43.17 -14.38
CA VAL A 48 -16.81 43.44 -13.14
C VAL A 48 -17.19 42.42 -12.06
N ALA A 49 -18.48 42.10 -11.93
CA ALA A 49 -19.00 41.10 -11.01
C ALA A 49 -18.35 39.73 -11.27
N ASP A 50 -18.36 39.27 -12.52
CA ASP A 50 -17.76 38.00 -12.94
C ASP A 50 -16.25 37.98 -12.73
N TYR A 51 -15.56 39.08 -13.01
CA TYR A 51 -14.09 39.16 -12.85
C TYR A 51 -13.65 39.09 -11.38
N PHE A 52 -14.41 39.71 -10.48
CA PHE A 52 -14.12 39.69 -9.05
C PHE A 52 -14.82 38.55 -8.30
N ASP A 53 -15.63 37.74 -9.00
CA ASP A 53 -16.51 36.72 -8.42
C ASP A 53 -17.41 37.29 -7.32
N VAL A 54 -18.02 38.44 -7.62
CA VAL A 54 -18.95 39.13 -6.73
C VAL A 54 -20.33 39.32 -7.37
N SER A 55 -21.35 39.59 -6.57
CA SER A 55 -22.69 39.91 -7.06
C SER A 55 -22.75 41.33 -7.61
N VAL A 56 -23.60 41.54 -8.61
CA VAL A 56 -23.91 42.88 -9.12
C VAL A 56 -24.51 43.76 -8.00
N ASP A 57 -25.32 43.16 -7.12
CA ASP A 57 -25.88 43.85 -5.96
C ASP A 57 -24.82 44.27 -4.94
N TYR A 58 -23.74 43.48 -4.80
CA TYR A 58 -22.59 43.88 -4.01
C TYR A 58 -21.94 45.12 -4.63
N LEU A 59 -21.64 45.13 -5.93
CA LEU A 59 -21.04 46.30 -6.60
C LEU A 59 -21.90 47.57 -6.50
N LEU A 60 -23.21 47.41 -6.47
CA LEU A 60 -24.16 48.52 -6.30
C LEU A 60 -24.37 48.94 -4.84
N GLY A 61 -23.75 48.26 -3.87
CA GLY A 61 -23.88 48.58 -2.45
C GLY A 61 -25.24 48.23 -1.85
N ARG A 62 -25.99 47.32 -2.49
CA ARG A 62 -27.30 46.84 -2.02
C ARG A 62 -27.17 45.67 -1.04
N THR A 63 -26.00 45.04 -1.00
CA THR A 63 -25.64 43.98 -0.06
C THR A 63 -24.17 44.08 0.32
N ASP A 64 -23.85 43.67 1.55
CA ASP A 64 -22.46 43.49 2.02
C ASP A 64 -21.93 42.07 1.74
N ASN A 65 -22.82 41.16 1.31
CA ASN A 65 -22.42 39.82 0.88
C ASN A 65 -21.88 39.87 -0.57
N GLN A 66 -20.60 39.52 -0.71
CA GLN A 66 -19.91 39.54 -1.99
C GLN A 66 -20.48 38.55 -3.01
N VAL A 67 -21.11 37.44 -2.65
CA VAL A 67 -21.45 36.35 -3.61
C VAL A 67 -22.91 36.37 -4.08
N THR A 68 -23.17 36.04 -5.35
CA THR A 68 -24.52 35.88 -5.93
C THR A 68 -25.16 34.55 -5.47
N GLN A 69 -26.36 34.59 -4.87
CA GLN A 69 -27.14 33.38 -4.62
C GLN A 69 -27.68 32.82 -5.94
N LYS A 70 -27.28 31.60 -6.30
CA LYS A 70 -28.06 30.71 -7.16
C LYS A 70 -28.38 29.44 -6.35
N GLU A 71 -29.63 29.33 -5.91
CA GLU A 71 -30.33 28.08 -5.60
C GLU A 71 -30.35 27.20 -6.87
N SER A 72 -30.42 25.86 -6.87
CA SER A 72 -30.17 24.81 -5.89
C SER A 72 -30.18 23.50 -6.71
N SER A 73 -29.21 22.61 -6.47
CA SER A 73 -29.30 21.14 -6.65
C SER A 73 -27.93 20.52 -6.37
N GLN A 74 -27.64 20.36 -5.08
CA GLN A 74 -26.58 19.52 -4.54
C GLN A 74 -27.20 18.65 -3.46
N THR A 75 -26.70 17.43 -3.26
CA THR A 75 -26.37 16.97 -1.91
C THR A 75 -25.10 16.10 -1.93
N LYS A 76 -24.05 16.62 -1.30
CA LYS A 76 -22.85 15.90 -0.82
C LYS A 76 -23.11 15.40 0.64
N PRO A 77 -22.22 14.57 1.24
CA PRO A 77 -22.55 13.57 2.25
C PRO A 77 -22.23 13.91 3.73
N LYS A 78 -22.64 12.98 4.62
CA LYS A 78 -22.03 12.50 5.89
C LYS A 78 -22.33 13.17 7.26
N VAL A 79 -23.14 12.45 8.05
CA VAL A 79 -22.82 11.69 9.31
C VAL A 79 -21.94 12.34 10.39
N LYS A 80 -22.50 12.46 11.61
CA LYS A 80 -21.97 12.06 12.94
C LYS A 80 -23.04 12.47 13.98
N ILE A 81 -23.69 11.65 14.80
CA ILE A 81 -23.25 10.57 15.71
C ILE A 81 -24.51 9.77 16.08
N LEU A 82 -24.51 8.46 15.88
CA LEU A 82 -25.47 7.56 16.50
C LEU A 82 -24.72 6.32 16.99
N SER A 83 -24.38 6.34 18.27
CA SER A 83 -24.09 5.13 19.02
C SER A 83 -24.77 5.24 20.37
N ARG A 84 -26.07 4.96 20.40
CA ARG A 84 -26.73 4.06 21.37
C ARG A 84 -28.25 4.08 21.14
N LYS A 85 -28.81 2.87 21.08
CA LYS A 85 -30.23 2.51 20.97
C LYS A 85 -30.89 2.70 19.60
N MET A 86 -30.35 2.00 18.60
CA MET A 86 -31.19 1.36 17.59
C MET A 86 -31.60 -0.01 18.13
N GLU A 87 -32.58 -0.06 19.00
CA GLU A 87 -33.39 -1.27 19.16
C GLU A 87 -34.83 -0.77 19.36
N ASN A 88 -35.60 -0.79 18.26
CA ASN A 88 -37.06 -0.60 18.14
C ASN A 88 -37.57 0.83 17.93
N LEU A 89 -37.33 1.41 16.75
CA LEU A 89 -38.16 2.49 16.22
C LEU A 89 -38.76 2.04 14.88
N ASP A 90 -40.06 2.25 14.68
CA ASP A 90 -40.75 1.93 13.43
C ASP A 90 -40.65 3.08 12.42
N ASP A 91 -41.05 2.82 11.18
CA ASP A 91 -40.91 3.76 10.05
C ASP A 91 -41.61 5.10 10.29
N SER A 92 -42.66 5.14 11.13
CA SER A 92 -43.36 6.38 11.50
C SER A 92 -42.57 7.25 12.47
N GLN A 93 -41.65 6.67 13.24
CA GLN A 93 -40.80 7.40 14.20
C GLN A 93 -39.52 7.95 13.55
N LEU A 94 -39.16 7.45 12.37
CA LEU A 94 -38.08 7.99 11.53
C LEU A 94 -38.50 9.29 10.83
N ASP A 95 -39.73 9.37 10.32
CA ASP A 95 -40.27 10.56 9.65
C ASP A 95 -40.43 11.77 10.59
N ALA A 96 -40.72 11.51 11.88
CA ALA A 96 -40.78 12.56 12.90
C ALA A 96 -39.40 13.13 13.28
N LEU A 97 -38.32 12.35 13.06
CA LEU A 97 -36.95 12.77 13.31
C LEU A 97 -36.42 13.66 12.18
N ASP A 98 -36.81 13.37 10.93
CA ASP A 98 -36.53 14.21 9.76
C ASP A 98 -37.21 15.59 9.88
N GLY A 99 -38.45 15.65 10.41
CA GLY A 99 -39.15 16.92 10.67
C GLY A 99 -38.52 17.81 11.76
N LEU A 100 -37.70 17.25 12.65
CA LEU A 100 -36.98 18.01 13.70
C LEU A 100 -35.62 18.53 13.23
N ILE A 101 -35.03 17.92 12.21
CA ILE A 101 -33.74 18.31 11.62
C ILE A 101 -33.90 19.60 10.80
N ASP A 102 -35.05 19.80 10.18
CA ASP A 102 -35.37 20.98 9.36
C ASP A 102 -35.51 22.27 10.17
N GLN A 103 -35.73 22.18 11.49
CA GLN A 103 -35.84 23.35 12.37
C GLN A 103 -34.50 23.89 12.92
N PHE A 104 -33.38 23.18 12.78
CA PHE A 104 -32.16 23.46 13.58
C PHE A 104 -31.00 24.19 12.88
N PHE A 105 -31.10 24.53 11.58
CA PHE A 105 -29.99 25.15 10.84
C PHE A 105 -30.22 26.63 10.51
N ASP A 106 -29.90 27.50 11.47
CA ASP A 106 -29.89 28.95 11.31
C ASP A 106 -28.52 29.46 10.79
N LYS A 107 -28.55 30.43 9.88
CA LYS A 107 -27.44 30.91 9.02
C LYS A 107 -26.34 31.71 9.75
N ASN A 108 -26.44 31.90 11.07
CA ASN A 108 -25.51 32.74 11.85
C ASN A 108 -24.25 32.02 12.38
N LEU A 109 -24.18 30.68 12.35
CA LEU A 109 -23.02 29.95 12.90
C LEU A 109 -21.78 29.96 11.98
N VAL A 110 -21.96 30.23 10.68
CA VAL A 110 -20.91 30.18 9.66
C VAL A 110 -19.86 31.28 9.82
N LYS A 111 -20.20 32.39 10.50
CA LYS A 111 -19.27 33.52 10.70
C LYS A 111 -18.18 33.24 11.76
N VAL A 112 -18.32 32.18 12.57
CA VAL A 112 -17.39 31.84 13.66
C VAL A 112 -16.30 30.82 13.23
N LEU A 113 -16.48 30.13 12.11
CA LEU A 113 -15.61 29.03 11.64
C LEU A 113 -14.50 29.46 10.66
N MET A 114 -14.08 30.72 10.66
CA MET A 114 -12.83 31.13 10.00
C MET A 114 -11.63 30.99 10.94
N THR A 115 -11.33 29.75 11.30
CA THR A 115 -10.07 29.35 11.93
C THR A 115 -9.52 28.15 11.16
N ILE A 116 -8.22 28.14 10.90
CA ILE A 116 -7.50 27.09 10.16
C ILE A 116 -8.02 25.70 10.58
N LYS A 117 -8.59 24.95 9.64
CA LYS A 117 -9.20 23.64 9.91
C LYS A 117 -8.11 22.69 10.40
N LYS A 118 -8.18 22.23 11.65
CA LYS A 118 -7.26 21.21 12.18
C LYS A 118 -7.50 19.87 11.46
N PRO A 119 -6.47 19.01 11.31
CA PRO A 119 -6.64 17.67 10.75
C PRO A 119 -7.66 16.82 11.50
N ASP A 120 -8.57 16.15 10.78
CA ASP A 120 -9.57 15.24 11.32
C ASP A 120 -9.05 13.79 11.35
N TYR A 121 -8.18 13.52 12.31
CA TYR A 121 -7.62 12.18 12.55
C TYR A 121 -8.68 11.10 12.79
N ASN A 122 -9.83 11.47 13.35
CA ASN A 122 -10.89 10.51 13.66
C ASN A 122 -11.56 9.99 12.39
N THR A 123 -11.82 10.89 11.44
CA THR A 123 -12.39 10.54 10.14
C THR A 123 -11.39 9.73 9.32
N ALA A 124 -10.12 10.13 9.28
CA ALA A 124 -9.05 9.35 8.64
C ALA A 124 -8.98 7.91 9.19
N THR A 125 -8.92 7.76 10.52
CA THR A 125 -8.89 6.46 11.20
C THR A 125 -10.13 5.61 10.90
N PHE A 126 -11.33 6.21 10.97
CA PHE A 126 -12.58 5.51 10.71
C PHE A 126 -12.65 5.00 9.26
N ILE A 127 -12.23 5.82 8.29
CA ILE A 127 -12.25 5.45 6.88
C ILE A 127 -11.20 4.39 6.59
N ALA A 128 -9.99 4.47 7.17
CA ALA A 128 -8.97 3.44 7.06
C ALA A 128 -9.47 2.06 7.53
N HIS A 129 -10.10 2.01 8.71
CA HIS A 129 -10.65 0.76 9.23
C HIS A 129 -11.82 0.21 8.39
N ARG A 130 -12.65 1.10 7.83
CA ARG A 130 -13.72 0.68 6.91
C ARG A 130 -13.14 0.12 5.62
N VAL A 131 -12.10 0.76 5.08
CA VAL A 131 -11.41 0.33 3.86
C VAL A 131 -10.79 -1.05 4.07
N PHE A 132 -10.08 -1.25 5.19
CA PHE A 132 -9.54 -2.54 5.58
C PHE A 132 -10.62 -3.63 5.53
N GLY A 133 -11.73 -3.44 6.26
CA GLY A 133 -12.79 -4.45 6.32
C GLY A 133 -13.58 -4.68 5.03
N SER A 134 -13.56 -3.74 4.09
CA SER A 134 -14.40 -3.80 2.87
C SER A 134 -13.63 -4.23 1.63
N PHE A 135 -12.33 -3.96 1.57
CA PHE A 135 -11.53 -4.12 0.34
C PHE A 135 -10.28 -5.00 0.51
N THR A 136 -10.03 -5.52 1.72
CA THR A 136 -8.95 -6.49 1.95
C THR A 136 -9.53 -7.84 2.38
N ASP A 137 -8.67 -8.86 2.45
CA ASP A 137 -8.98 -10.17 3.01
C ASP A 137 -8.96 -10.20 4.56
N CYS A 138 -8.94 -9.03 5.19
CA CYS A 138 -8.76 -8.83 6.63
C CYS A 138 -7.46 -9.45 7.17
N SER A 139 -6.39 -9.52 6.36
CA SER A 139 -5.08 -9.99 6.79
C SER A 139 -4.05 -8.86 6.98
N PHE A 140 -3.13 -9.09 7.91
CA PHE A 140 -1.88 -8.35 8.02
C PHE A 140 -0.69 -9.24 7.67
N PRO A 141 0.33 -8.72 6.99
CA PRO A 141 0.36 -7.39 6.37
C PRO A 141 -0.72 -7.21 5.29
N VAL A 142 -1.26 -6.00 5.12
CA VAL A 142 -2.27 -5.73 4.07
C VAL A 142 -1.67 -6.00 2.69
N ASN A 143 -2.33 -6.80 1.85
CA ASN A 143 -1.96 -6.90 0.44
C ASN A 143 -2.39 -5.62 -0.29
N ILE A 144 -1.44 -4.74 -0.60
CA ILE A 144 -1.74 -3.41 -1.13
C ILE A 144 -2.22 -3.48 -2.59
N LEU A 145 -1.70 -4.44 -3.37
CA LEU A 145 -2.13 -4.64 -4.75
C LEU A 145 -3.57 -5.17 -4.80
N GLN A 146 -3.89 -6.16 -3.95
CA GLN A 146 -5.25 -6.67 -3.82
C GLN A 146 -6.21 -5.56 -3.39
N LEU A 147 -5.82 -4.73 -2.39
CA LEU A 147 -6.61 -3.58 -1.97
C LEU A 147 -6.91 -2.66 -3.16
N CYS A 148 -5.88 -2.22 -3.89
CA CYS A 148 -6.04 -1.32 -5.03
C CYS A 148 -6.91 -1.92 -6.14
N ASN A 149 -6.76 -3.21 -6.44
CA ASN A 149 -7.57 -3.92 -7.43
C ASN A 149 -9.05 -4.01 -7.03
N ASN A 150 -9.35 -4.01 -5.74
CA ASN A 150 -10.72 -4.03 -5.22
C ASN A 150 -11.35 -2.63 -5.16
N LEU A 151 -10.57 -1.55 -5.31
CA LEU A 151 -11.11 -0.19 -5.32
C LEU A 151 -11.79 0.10 -6.67
N TYR A 152 -13.03 0.59 -6.60
CA TYR A 152 -13.79 0.93 -7.80
C TYR A 152 -13.14 2.11 -8.54
N LYS A 153 -12.99 1.99 -9.87
CA LYS A 153 -12.42 3.01 -10.75
C LYS A 153 -11.00 3.46 -10.40
N THR A 154 -10.24 2.62 -9.70
CA THR A 154 -8.82 2.88 -9.41
C THR A 154 -7.97 1.91 -10.21
N LYS A 155 -6.97 2.45 -10.92
CA LYS A 155 -5.91 1.68 -11.56
C LYS A 155 -4.59 1.96 -10.86
N LEU A 156 -3.70 0.99 -10.90
CA LEU A 156 -2.34 1.11 -10.43
C LEU A 156 -1.40 1.01 -11.63
N ALA A 157 -0.34 1.82 -11.66
CA ALA A 157 0.72 1.74 -12.65
C ALA A 157 2.07 2.05 -12.00
N THR A 158 3.12 1.35 -12.41
CA THR A 158 4.50 1.73 -12.04
C THR A 158 4.91 3.01 -12.79
N TYR A 159 6.01 3.64 -12.37
CA TYR A 159 6.57 4.79 -13.11
C TYR A 159 6.98 4.39 -14.53
N GLU A 160 7.48 3.17 -14.72
CA GLU A 160 7.85 2.62 -16.01
C GLU A 160 6.61 2.42 -16.90
N GLU A 161 5.60 1.68 -16.41
CA GLU A 161 4.35 1.43 -17.15
C GLU A 161 3.67 2.75 -17.55
N PHE A 162 3.62 3.72 -16.63
CA PHE A 162 3.02 5.01 -16.91
C PHE A 162 3.84 5.85 -17.90
N ALA A 163 5.17 5.81 -17.79
CA ALA A 163 6.08 6.50 -18.71
C ALA A 163 5.94 5.98 -20.14
N ASP A 164 5.86 4.66 -20.29
CA ASP A 164 5.66 3.99 -21.58
C ASP A 164 4.33 4.37 -22.21
N GLU A 165 3.24 4.35 -21.44
CA GLU A 165 1.89 4.70 -21.90
C GLU A 165 1.81 6.15 -22.42
N ILE A 166 2.54 7.09 -21.81
CA ILE A 166 2.55 8.50 -22.23
C ILE A 166 3.68 8.84 -23.22
N GLY A 167 4.54 7.86 -23.57
CA GLY A 167 5.70 8.06 -24.44
C GLY A 167 6.72 9.06 -23.86
N LYS A 168 6.99 9.00 -22.56
CA LYS A 168 7.97 9.84 -21.86
C LYS A 168 8.99 8.98 -21.11
N SER A 169 10.04 9.62 -20.58
CA SER A 169 10.99 8.92 -19.72
C SER A 169 10.48 8.80 -18.29
N ILE A 170 10.96 7.77 -17.56
CA ILE A 170 10.74 7.62 -16.11
C ILE A 170 11.16 8.91 -15.37
N ASP A 171 12.28 9.51 -15.74
CA ASP A 171 12.77 10.78 -15.15
C ASP A 171 11.78 11.94 -15.34
N TYR A 172 11.12 12.01 -16.51
CA TYR A 172 10.09 13.00 -16.77
C TYR A 172 8.88 12.78 -15.86
N VAL A 173 8.42 11.54 -15.71
CA VAL A 173 7.32 11.18 -14.81
C VAL A 173 7.68 11.56 -13.37
N ALA A 174 8.83 11.11 -12.87
CA ALA A 174 9.28 11.35 -11.51
C ALA A 174 9.40 12.85 -11.20
N LYS A 175 10.14 13.61 -12.02
CA LYS A 175 10.42 15.03 -11.73
C LYS A 175 9.27 15.97 -12.08
N THR A 176 8.61 15.74 -13.21
CA THR A 176 7.65 16.72 -13.76
C THR A 176 6.23 16.46 -13.29
N ILE A 177 5.83 15.19 -13.20
CA ILE A 177 4.46 14.80 -12.82
C ILE A 177 4.41 14.50 -11.32
N GLY A 178 5.24 13.57 -10.86
CA GLY A 178 5.31 13.14 -9.46
C GLY A 178 6.03 14.10 -8.53
N LYS A 179 6.73 15.12 -9.05
CA LYS A 179 7.50 16.11 -8.28
C LYS A 179 8.50 15.48 -7.28
N ASN A 180 9.10 14.36 -7.66
CA ASN A 180 10.00 13.54 -6.85
C ASN A 180 9.34 12.87 -5.63
N ASN A 181 8.01 12.74 -5.62
CA ASN A 181 7.33 11.87 -4.67
C ASN A 181 7.50 10.39 -5.06
N ASP A 182 7.31 9.50 -4.10
CA ASP A 182 7.38 8.05 -4.33
C ASP A 182 6.12 7.48 -5.00
N ALA A 183 5.00 8.19 -4.87
CA ALA A 183 3.75 7.92 -5.54
C ALA A 183 2.98 9.22 -5.76
N PHE A 184 2.03 9.19 -6.69
CA PHE A 184 1.07 10.26 -6.91
C PHE A 184 -0.21 9.69 -7.54
N THR A 185 -1.33 10.39 -7.33
CA THR A 185 -2.61 10.04 -7.94
C THR A 185 -3.03 11.05 -9.01
N LEU A 186 -3.49 10.53 -10.14
CA LEU A 186 -4.20 11.29 -11.16
C LEU A 186 -5.71 11.03 -11.06
N ASN A 187 -6.53 12.08 -11.15
CA ASN A 187 -7.98 11.96 -11.21
C ASN A 187 -8.51 12.51 -12.54
N ARG A 188 -9.34 11.72 -13.22
CA ARG A 188 -10.05 12.13 -14.43
C ARG A 188 -11.50 11.69 -14.36
N GLY A 189 -12.40 12.61 -14.06
CA GLY A 189 -13.84 12.34 -14.07
C GLY A 189 -14.30 11.29 -13.05
N GLY A 190 -13.60 11.18 -11.91
CA GLY A 190 -13.87 10.18 -10.88
C GLY A 190 -13.26 8.80 -11.15
N GLU A 191 -12.37 8.71 -12.15
CA GLU A 191 -11.44 7.60 -12.32
C GLU A 191 -10.06 8.00 -11.82
N PHE A 192 -9.43 7.10 -11.07
CA PHE A 192 -8.16 7.33 -10.41
C PHE A 192 -7.07 6.43 -10.99
N ILE A 193 -5.88 6.99 -11.16
CA ILE A 193 -4.67 6.22 -11.47
C ILE A 193 -3.65 6.57 -10.40
N ILE A 194 -3.29 5.58 -9.58
CA ILE A 194 -2.17 5.69 -8.64
C ILE A 194 -0.92 5.26 -9.40
N VAL A 195 0.04 6.17 -9.50
CA VAL A 195 1.32 5.94 -10.17
C VAL A 195 2.40 5.92 -9.09
N PHE A 196 3.22 4.87 -9.04
CA PHE A 196 4.20 4.68 -7.95
C PHE A 196 5.56 4.24 -8.46
N ASN A 197 6.62 4.64 -7.76
CA ASN A 197 7.97 4.20 -8.02
C ASN A 197 8.20 2.84 -7.33
N ASP A 198 8.37 1.80 -8.14
CA ASP A 198 8.65 0.43 -7.69
C ASP A 198 10.15 0.10 -7.67
N ASP A 199 11.01 1.06 -8.01
CA ASP A 199 12.46 0.90 -7.85
C ASP A 199 12.82 0.75 -6.38
N ILE A 200 13.16 -0.49 -6.02
CA ILE A 200 13.51 -0.80 -4.65
C ILE A 200 14.86 -0.21 -4.25
N VAL A 201 15.74 0.14 -5.19
CA VAL A 201 17.09 0.68 -4.88
C VAL A 201 16.96 2.02 -4.14
N ASP A 202 16.02 2.85 -4.58
CA ASP A 202 15.76 4.16 -3.99
C ASP A 202 14.68 4.10 -2.89
N ASN A 203 13.84 3.06 -2.88
CA ASN A 203 12.70 2.93 -1.96
C ASN A 203 12.54 1.51 -1.38
N VAL A 204 12.77 1.35 -0.08
CA VAL A 204 12.46 0.09 0.62
C VAL A 204 10.98 -0.28 0.41
N VAL A 205 10.64 -1.55 0.15
CA VAL A 205 9.27 -2.04 -0.07
C VAL A 205 8.24 -1.45 0.90
N LYS A 206 8.61 -1.34 2.18
CA LYS A 206 7.76 -0.76 3.25
C LYS A 206 7.36 0.70 2.98
N ARG A 207 8.23 1.48 2.33
CA ARG A 207 7.99 2.87 1.90
C ARG A 207 7.04 2.90 0.71
N ILE A 208 7.25 2.07 -0.30
CA ILE A 208 6.35 1.94 -1.47
C ILE A 208 4.92 1.62 -0.99
N ARG A 209 4.77 0.63 -0.11
CA ARG A 209 3.47 0.25 0.48
C ARG A 209 2.80 1.42 1.20
N PHE A 210 3.57 2.19 1.98
CA PHE A 210 3.06 3.38 2.67
C PHE A 210 2.64 4.48 1.69
N SER A 211 3.43 4.76 0.66
CA SER A 211 3.12 5.78 -0.35
C SER A 211 1.85 5.42 -1.13
N ILE A 212 1.68 4.17 -1.54
CA ILE A 212 0.42 3.73 -2.18
C ILE A 212 -0.76 3.87 -1.21
N ALA A 213 -0.60 3.46 0.06
CA ALA A 213 -1.66 3.61 1.06
C ALA A 213 -2.02 5.08 1.33
N HIS A 214 -1.05 5.99 1.27
CA HIS A 214 -1.23 7.43 1.39
C HIS A 214 -2.06 7.98 0.22
N GLU A 215 -1.74 7.58 -1.01
CA GLU A 215 -2.52 7.91 -2.21
C GLU A 215 -3.97 7.37 -2.14
N VAL A 216 -4.14 6.13 -1.68
CA VAL A 216 -5.48 5.58 -1.38
C VAL A 216 -6.21 6.44 -0.34
N GLY A 217 -5.49 6.98 0.65
CA GLY A 217 -6.02 7.92 1.63
C GLY A 217 -6.61 9.17 0.98
N HIS A 218 -5.90 9.80 0.05
CA HIS A 218 -6.42 10.95 -0.70
C HIS A 218 -7.71 10.63 -1.45
N ILE A 219 -7.79 9.44 -2.07
CA ILE A 219 -8.99 9.00 -2.80
C ILE A 219 -10.15 8.80 -1.82
N MET A 220 -9.94 8.02 -0.76
CA MET A 220 -10.99 7.59 0.16
C MET A 220 -11.47 8.69 1.10
N LEU A 221 -10.63 9.68 1.38
CA LEU A 221 -10.99 10.89 2.11
C LEU A 221 -11.58 11.98 1.21
N SER A 222 -11.65 11.73 -0.10
CA SER A 222 -12.17 12.68 -1.09
C SER A 222 -11.41 14.01 -1.06
N HIS A 223 -10.07 13.94 -1.00
CA HIS A 223 -9.19 15.11 -1.03
C HIS A 223 -9.09 15.77 -2.41
N PHE A 224 -9.59 15.11 -3.47
CA PHE A 224 -9.69 15.69 -4.81
C PHE A 224 -10.98 16.49 -4.96
N ASN A 225 -10.91 17.72 -5.50
CA ASN A 225 -12.11 18.44 -5.91
C ASN A 225 -12.55 18.04 -7.33
N ASP A 226 -13.79 18.37 -7.67
CA ASP A 226 -14.35 18.18 -9.01
C ASP A 226 -13.53 19.02 -10.02
N GLY A 227 -12.62 18.39 -10.78
CA GLY A 227 -11.79 19.01 -11.82
C GLY A 227 -10.27 18.97 -11.60
N ASP A 228 -9.79 18.51 -10.43
CA ASP A 228 -8.35 18.43 -10.14
C ASP A 228 -7.70 17.22 -10.81
N LEU A 229 -6.81 17.45 -11.77
CA LEU A 229 -5.99 16.40 -12.41
C LEU A 229 -4.94 15.81 -11.45
N VAL A 230 -4.42 16.64 -10.55
CA VAL A 230 -3.41 16.33 -9.52
C VAL A 230 -3.72 17.22 -8.32
N LEU A 231 -3.57 16.72 -7.09
CA LEU A 231 -3.83 17.45 -5.82
C LEU A 231 -3.22 18.86 -5.75
N THR A 232 -2.15 19.11 -6.52
CA THR A 232 -1.40 20.37 -6.49
C THR A 232 -1.94 21.50 -7.38
N ARG A 233 -3.02 21.30 -8.15
CA ARG A 233 -3.46 22.27 -9.18
C ARG A 233 -4.71 23.10 -8.84
N GLY A 234 -5.39 22.83 -7.73
CA GLY A 234 -6.71 23.39 -7.41
C GLY A 234 -6.78 24.65 -6.53
N GLY A 235 -5.75 25.51 -6.51
CA GLY A 235 -5.82 26.78 -5.76
C GLY A 235 -5.93 26.66 -4.23
N LEU A 236 -5.51 25.52 -3.66
CA LEU A 236 -5.40 25.31 -2.21
C LEU A 236 -4.33 26.22 -1.61
N THR A 237 -4.62 26.81 -0.44
CA THR A 237 -3.57 27.45 0.37
C THR A 237 -2.61 26.38 0.89
N GLU A 238 -1.32 26.70 1.07
CA GLU A 238 -0.33 25.75 1.62
C GLU A 238 -0.78 25.13 2.95
N GLU A 239 -1.49 25.90 3.78
CA GLU A 239 -2.02 25.43 5.05
C GLU A 239 -3.11 24.37 4.89
N LYS A 240 -4.01 24.51 3.91
CA LYS A 240 -5.03 23.49 3.62
C LYS A 240 -4.38 22.22 3.06
N TYR A 241 -3.39 22.37 2.18
CA TYR A 241 -2.66 21.23 1.62
C TYR A 241 -2.00 20.40 2.73
N LYS A 242 -1.31 21.06 3.67
CA LYS A 242 -0.70 20.39 4.84
C LYS A 242 -1.69 19.59 5.66
N VAL A 243 -2.93 20.06 5.80
CA VAL A 243 -3.97 19.33 6.54
C VAL A 243 -4.35 18.04 5.83
N LEU A 244 -4.54 18.09 4.49
CA LEU A 244 -4.89 16.92 3.70
C LEU A 244 -3.79 15.85 3.70
N GLU A 245 -2.53 16.27 3.62
CA GLU A 245 -1.35 15.38 3.72
C GLU A 245 -1.30 14.67 5.08
N ILE A 246 -1.50 15.41 6.18
CA ILE A 246 -1.53 14.83 7.53
C ILE A 246 -2.69 13.82 7.69
N GLU A 247 -3.85 14.10 7.10
CA GLU A 247 -5.00 13.19 7.12
C GLU A 247 -4.72 11.92 6.29
N ALA A 248 -4.07 12.05 5.12
CA ALA A 248 -3.66 10.92 4.28
C ALA A 248 -2.59 10.05 4.96
N ASP A 249 -1.58 10.66 5.58
CA ASP A 249 -0.57 9.95 6.40
C ASP A 249 -1.22 9.17 7.55
N LYS A 250 -2.17 9.81 8.25
CA LYS A 250 -2.91 9.14 9.32
C LYS A 250 -3.70 7.95 8.79
N PHE A 251 -4.36 8.12 7.66
CA PHE A 251 -5.09 7.03 7.00
C PHE A 251 -4.17 5.87 6.65
N ALA A 252 -3.02 6.13 6.01
CA ALA A 252 -2.06 5.10 5.62
C ALA A 252 -1.52 4.34 6.83
N GLN A 253 -1.19 5.06 7.90
CA GLN A 253 -0.75 4.46 9.16
C GLN A 253 -1.82 3.54 9.75
N GLU A 254 -3.07 3.98 9.89
CA GLU A 254 -4.14 3.17 10.48
C GLU A 254 -4.61 2.03 9.56
N LEU A 255 -4.43 2.15 8.25
CA LEU A 255 -4.73 1.08 7.30
C LEU A 255 -3.69 -0.05 7.40
N LEU A 256 -2.41 0.30 7.45
CA LEU A 256 -1.30 -0.68 7.45
C LEU A 256 -0.96 -1.20 8.84
N LEU A 257 -1.07 -0.35 9.87
CA LEU A 257 -0.82 -0.66 11.28
C LEU A 257 -1.83 0.10 12.16
N PRO A 258 -3.04 -0.47 12.37
CA PRO A 258 -4.03 0.13 13.24
C PRO A 258 -3.51 0.30 14.66
N THR A 259 -3.59 1.50 15.22
CA THR A 259 -3.00 1.81 16.54
C THR A 259 -3.63 0.95 17.65
N PHE A 260 -4.91 0.62 17.53
CA PHE A 260 -5.60 -0.17 18.56
C PHE A 260 -5.13 -1.64 18.63
N LEU A 261 -4.45 -2.16 17.59
CA LEU A 261 -3.87 -3.52 17.59
C LEU A 261 -2.48 -3.58 18.21
N VAL A 262 -1.88 -2.43 18.54
CA VAL A 262 -0.57 -2.36 19.15
C VAL A 262 -0.68 -2.62 20.66
N ASN A 263 0.16 -3.50 21.20
CA ASN A 263 0.34 -3.61 22.65
C ASN A 263 1.45 -2.67 23.11
N GLU A 264 1.30 -2.07 24.30
CA GLU A 264 2.21 -1.05 24.84
C GLU A 264 3.65 -1.55 25.05
N ASP A 265 3.80 -2.85 25.30
CA ASP A 265 5.08 -3.53 25.51
C ASP A 265 5.66 -4.15 24.22
N SER A 266 5.01 -3.94 23.06
CA SER A 266 5.48 -4.51 21.80
C SER A 266 6.83 -3.92 21.39
N SER A 267 7.73 -4.76 20.88
CA SER A 267 8.96 -4.24 20.27
C SER A 267 8.67 -3.63 18.89
N ILE A 268 9.37 -2.53 18.55
CA ILE A 268 9.29 -1.89 17.23
C ILE A 268 9.65 -2.88 16.12
N GLU A 269 10.61 -3.77 16.38
CA GLU A 269 11.05 -4.79 15.42
C GLU A 269 9.94 -5.81 15.14
N THR A 270 9.26 -6.27 16.19
CA THR A 270 8.11 -7.19 16.08
C THR A 270 6.99 -6.53 15.29
N LEU A 271 6.59 -5.30 15.63
CA LEU A 271 5.54 -4.58 14.90
C LEU A 271 5.90 -4.36 13.43
N SER A 272 7.14 -3.93 13.16
CA SER A 272 7.65 -3.70 11.81
C SER A 272 7.67 -4.98 10.97
N LYS A 273 7.91 -6.15 11.58
CA LYS A 273 7.86 -7.45 10.90
C LYS A 273 6.42 -7.93 10.70
N THR A 274 5.62 -7.92 11.76
CA THR A 274 4.24 -8.44 11.76
C THR A 274 3.32 -7.70 10.79
N PHE A 275 3.46 -6.37 10.69
CA PHE A 275 2.64 -5.54 9.80
C PHE A 275 3.36 -5.15 8.50
N ASP A 276 4.63 -5.54 8.39
CA ASP A 276 5.54 -5.22 7.29
C ASP A 276 5.61 -3.70 6.98
N VAL A 277 5.63 -2.87 8.03
CA VAL A 277 5.76 -1.40 7.92
C VAL A 277 7.15 -0.92 8.33
N SER A 278 7.54 0.31 7.98
CA SER A 278 8.83 0.87 8.41
C SER A 278 8.94 0.95 9.94
N LYS A 279 10.17 0.91 10.47
CA LYS A 279 10.42 1.09 11.91
C LYS A 279 9.89 2.44 12.40
N GLN A 280 9.90 3.46 11.54
CA GLN A 280 9.33 4.78 11.83
C GLN A 280 7.82 4.71 12.03
N VAL A 281 7.08 4.07 11.10
CA VAL A 281 5.63 3.89 11.22
C VAL A 281 5.27 3.08 12.48
N ALA A 282 6.01 1.99 12.73
CA ALA A 282 5.83 1.19 13.94
C ALA A 282 6.07 2.00 15.23
N LYS A 283 7.12 2.82 15.27
CA LYS A 283 7.41 3.72 16.39
C LYS A 283 6.31 4.75 16.61
N ILE A 284 5.78 5.34 15.54
CA ILE A 284 4.68 6.32 15.63
C ILE A 284 3.43 5.68 16.25
N ALA A 285 3.05 4.49 15.79
CA ALA A 285 1.89 3.77 16.32
C ALA A 285 2.08 3.36 17.79
N LEU A 286 3.27 2.84 18.14
CA LEU A 286 3.61 2.47 19.52
C LEU A 286 3.55 3.67 20.47
N ASN A 287 4.18 4.79 20.08
CA ASN A 287 4.14 6.02 20.87
C ASN A 287 2.70 6.53 21.06
N ALA A 288 1.86 6.44 20.02
CA ALA A 288 0.45 6.83 20.12
C ALA A 288 -0.31 5.93 21.09
N LYS A 289 -0.09 4.61 21.06
CA LYS A 289 -0.70 3.65 21.98
C LYS A 289 -0.24 3.86 23.42
N GLN A 290 1.06 4.04 23.66
CA GLN A 290 1.61 4.30 25.00
C GLN A 290 1.10 5.63 25.59
N LYS A 291 0.94 6.66 24.74
CA LYS A 291 0.38 7.95 25.18
C LYS A 291 -1.13 7.86 25.46
N TYR A 292 -1.84 7.02 24.71
CA TYR A 292 -3.28 6.85 24.82
C TYR A 292 -3.67 5.36 24.89
N PRO A 293 -3.42 4.68 26.02
CA PRO A 293 -3.71 3.25 26.22
C PRO A 293 -5.13 2.82 25.85
N TRP A 294 -6.10 3.70 26.09
CA TRP A 294 -7.52 3.47 25.86
C TRP A 294 -7.97 3.57 24.40
N ILE A 295 -7.07 3.75 23.43
CA ILE A 295 -7.41 3.68 22.01
C ILE A 295 -7.99 2.28 21.71
N LYS A 296 -9.24 2.27 21.24
CA LYS A 296 -10.02 1.07 20.92
C LYS A 296 -10.35 1.02 19.43
N ALA A 297 -10.66 -0.20 18.96
CA ALA A 297 -11.17 -0.43 17.62
C ALA A 297 -12.40 0.44 17.32
N THR A 298 -12.47 1.02 16.12
CA THR A 298 -13.66 1.77 15.65
C THR A 298 -14.83 0.83 15.36
N LEU A 299 -16.04 1.38 15.23
CA LEU A 299 -17.25 0.60 14.91
C LEU A 299 -17.13 -0.32 13.66
N PRO A 300 -16.60 0.12 12.50
CA PRO A 300 -16.41 -0.75 11.34
C PRO A 300 -15.60 -2.00 11.68
N TYR A 301 -14.57 -1.82 12.50
CA TYR A 301 -13.65 -2.88 12.89
C TYR A 301 -14.28 -3.82 13.95
N ARG A 302 -15.04 -3.28 14.90
CA ARG A 302 -15.85 -4.07 15.84
C ARG A 302 -16.90 -4.94 15.14
N ALA A 303 -17.43 -4.48 14.00
CA ALA A 303 -18.37 -5.27 13.21
C ALA A 303 -17.71 -6.51 12.56
N LEU A 304 -16.43 -6.43 12.15
CA LEU A 304 -15.68 -7.56 11.61
C LEU A 304 -15.58 -8.70 12.64
N PHE A 305 -15.23 -8.36 13.89
CA PHE A 305 -15.09 -9.31 15.00
C PHE A 305 -16.38 -10.04 15.39
N ARG A 306 -17.55 -9.49 15.08
CA ARG A 306 -18.85 -10.14 15.36
C ARG A 306 -19.20 -11.25 14.37
N SER A 307 -18.61 -11.24 13.17
CA SER A 307 -18.83 -12.29 12.19
C SER A 307 -17.83 -13.43 12.40
N LYS A 308 -18.29 -14.69 12.47
CA LYS A 308 -17.39 -15.86 12.55
C LYS A 308 -16.50 -16.02 11.31
N GLN A 309 -16.83 -15.36 10.19
CA GLN A 309 -16.12 -15.45 8.91
C GLN A 309 -14.97 -14.45 8.75
N ASN A 310 -15.01 -13.25 9.36
CA ASN A 310 -14.00 -12.20 9.18
C ASN A 310 -13.17 -11.94 10.45
N ARG A 311 -12.43 -12.97 10.90
CA ARG A 311 -11.36 -12.79 11.89
C ARG A 311 -10.11 -12.25 11.22
N ILE A 312 -9.38 -11.38 11.91
CA ILE A 312 -8.11 -10.83 11.42
C ILE A 312 -7.08 -11.93 11.38
N LYS A 313 -6.36 -12.02 10.26
CA LYS A 313 -5.31 -13.01 10.06
C LYS A 313 -3.95 -12.32 10.09
N PHE A 314 -2.99 -12.90 10.79
CA PHE A 314 -1.60 -12.48 10.70
C PHE A 314 -0.82 -13.51 9.89
N ILE A 315 -0.37 -13.10 8.71
CA ILE A 315 0.37 -13.92 7.77
C ILE A 315 1.84 -13.57 7.93
N SER A 316 2.66 -14.57 8.28
CA SER A 316 4.10 -14.40 8.35
C SER A 316 4.68 -14.36 6.94
N LEU A 317 5.31 -13.25 6.56
CA LEU A 317 6.11 -13.18 5.34
C LEU A 317 7.40 -13.98 5.56
N LYS A 318 7.67 -14.97 4.70
CA LYS A 318 8.85 -15.84 4.80
C LYS A 318 10.10 -15.18 4.19
N SER A 319 10.27 -13.90 4.48
CA SER A 319 11.29 -13.05 3.85
C SER A 319 12.71 -13.46 4.21
N ALA A 320 12.95 -14.27 5.25
CA ALA A 320 14.29 -14.60 5.76
C ALA A 320 15.28 -15.14 4.71
N ARG A 321 14.80 -15.88 3.70
CA ARG A 321 15.64 -16.38 2.58
C ARG A 321 15.99 -15.28 1.56
N LEU A 322 15.20 -14.22 1.53
CA LEU A 322 15.33 -13.02 0.71
C LEU A 322 15.85 -11.82 1.51
N ILE A 323 16.05 -11.96 2.82
CA ILE A 323 16.45 -10.84 3.70
C ILE A 323 17.78 -10.28 3.23
N GLU A 324 18.68 -11.07 2.65
CA GLU A 324 19.89 -10.51 2.06
C GLU A 324 19.59 -9.57 0.88
N ALA A 325 18.55 -9.78 0.07
CA ALA A 325 18.09 -8.80 -0.94
C ALA A 325 17.44 -7.56 -0.29
N ARG A 326 16.77 -7.75 0.84
CA ARG A 326 16.03 -6.70 1.57
C ARG A 326 16.91 -5.82 2.47
N ASP A 327 17.95 -6.40 3.07
CA ASP A 327 18.91 -5.78 3.99
C ASP A 327 20.26 -5.48 3.31
N SER A 328 20.55 -6.01 2.10
CA SER A 328 21.70 -5.54 1.30
C SER A 328 21.61 -4.07 0.92
N MET A 329 20.41 -3.48 1.01
CA MET A 329 20.21 -2.03 0.92
C MET A 329 20.86 -1.24 2.07
N ASN A 330 21.27 -1.89 3.16
CA ASN A 330 22.04 -1.27 4.26
C ASN A 330 23.56 -1.46 4.15
N PHE A 331 24.09 -2.08 3.08
CA PHE A 331 25.54 -2.22 2.94
C PHE A 331 26.24 -0.90 2.60
N HIS A 332 27.10 -0.48 3.53
CA HIS A 332 27.94 0.71 3.53
C HIS A 332 29.08 0.70 2.48
N SER A 333 29.11 -0.23 1.51
CA SER A 333 30.08 -0.16 0.42
C SER A 333 29.39 -0.16 -0.95
N PHE A 334 29.49 0.98 -1.64
CA PHE A 334 29.17 1.15 -3.06
C PHE A 334 29.92 0.14 -3.94
N ILE A 335 31.11 -0.29 -3.50
CA ILE A 335 31.96 -1.22 -4.23
C ILE A 335 31.38 -2.63 -4.26
N GLN A 336 30.90 -3.24 -3.17
CA GLN A 336 30.35 -4.62 -3.24
C GLN A 336 29.11 -4.74 -4.15
N ARG A 337 28.30 -3.68 -4.26
CA ARG A 337 27.13 -3.63 -5.17
C ARG A 337 27.49 -3.75 -6.65
N LEU A 338 28.73 -3.42 -7.03
CA LEU A 338 29.18 -3.44 -8.42
C LEU A 338 29.66 -4.82 -8.90
N TRP A 339 29.91 -5.78 -8.00
CA TRP A 339 30.62 -7.01 -8.37
C TRP A 339 29.83 -8.31 -8.17
N ILE A 340 28.81 -8.37 -7.30
CA ILE A 340 28.03 -9.61 -7.08
C ILE A 340 26.57 -9.28 -6.78
N LYS A 341 25.65 -9.63 -7.69
CA LYS A 341 24.20 -9.59 -7.46
C LYS A 341 23.64 -11.02 -7.46
N PRO A 342 23.14 -11.53 -6.33
CA PRO A 342 22.49 -12.84 -6.31
C PRO A 342 21.23 -12.82 -7.17
N ASN A 343 21.03 -13.88 -7.94
CA ASN A 343 19.75 -14.15 -8.60
C ASN A 343 18.91 -15.03 -7.68
N TYR A 344 17.62 -14.69 -7.57
CA TYR A 344 16.65 -15.48 -6.85
C TYR A 344 15.70 -16.14 -7.83
N TYR A 345 15.38 -17.42 -7.59
CA TYR A 345 14.51 -18.20 -8.47
C TYR A 345 13.33 -18.71 -7.67
N PHE A 346 12.13 -18.23 -8.02
CA PHE A 346 10.89 -18.72 -7.46
C PHE A 346 10.31 -19.83 -8.35
N CYS A 347 10.05 -20.99 -7.77
CA CYS A 347 9.39 -22.08 -8.46
C CYS A 347 7.86 -21.92 -8.38
N ILE A 348 7.19 -21.82 -9.53
CA ILE A 348 5.73 -21.68 -9.60
C ILE A 348 5.02 -22.93 -9.04
N HIS A 349 5.64 -24.11 -9.23
CA HIS A 349 5.06 -25.41 -8.89
C HIS A 349 5.10 -25.70 -7.39
N CYS A 350 6.28 -25.62 -6.77
CA CYS A 350 6.45 -25.95 -5.35
C CYS A 350 6.61 -24.72 -4.45
N LYS A 351 6.62 -23.50 -4.99
CA LYS A 351 6.77 -22.25 -4.21
C LYS A 351 8.07 -22.15 -3.42
N ASN A 352 9.09 -22.95 -3.77
CA ASN A 352 10.45 -22.76 -3.25
C ASN A 352 11.06 -21.50 -3.85
N VAL A 353 11.83 -20.78 -3.04
CA VAL A 353 12.74 -19.73 -3.50
C VAL A 353 14.15 -20.22 -3.26
N ASP A 354 14.94 -20.19 -4.32
CA ASP A 354 16.36 -20.50 -4.28
C ASP A 354 17.22 -19.26 -4.57
N LYS A 355 18.45 -19.23 -4.07
CA LYS A 355 19.39 -18.12 -4.20
C LYS A 355 20.72 -18.63 -4.74
N THR A 356 21.21 -18.03 -5.81
CA THR A 356 22.51 -18.38 -6.42
C THR A 356 23.33 -17.15 -6.76
N LEU A 357 24.65 -17.29 -6.69
CA LEU A 357 25.64 -16.26 -7.03
C LEU A 357 26.29 -16.49 -8.40
N GLU A 358 26.34 -17.74 -8.87
CA GLU A 358 27.26 -18.16 -9.94
C GLU A 358 26.65 -19.16 -10.94
N THR A 359 25.58 -19.86 -10.57
CA THR A 359 25.01 -20.96 -11.38
C THR A 359 23.69 -20.56 -12.01
N GLU A 360 23.54 -20.82 -13.31
CA GLU A 360 22.23 -20.81 -13.94
C GLU A 360 21.39 -21.97 -13.35
N VAL A 361 20.25 -21.61 -12.79
CA VAL A 361 19.27 -22.56 -12.26
C VAL A 361 18.25 -22.80 -13.35
N PHE A 362 18.27 -23.99 -13.94
CA PHE A 362 17.33 -24.39 -14.99
C PHE A 362 16.17 -25.24 -14.44
N TYR A 363 16.41 -25.90 -13.31
CA TYR A 363 15.45 -26.77 -12.65
C TYR A 363 15.34 -26.41 -11.17
N CYS A 364 14.13 -26.47 -10.63
CA CYS A 364 13.91 -26.27 -9.22
C CYS A 364 14.62 -27.37 -8.41
N PRO A 365 15.51 -27.03 -7.45
CA PRO A 365 16.20 -28.04 -6.64
C PRO A 365 15.27 -28.90 -5.78
N ILE A 366 14.04 -28.44 -5.54
CA ILE A 366 13.08 -29.13 -4.67
C ILE A 366 12.17 -30.07 -5.44
N CYS A 367 11.64 -29.65 -6.60
CA CYS A 367 10.63 -30.42 -7.33
C CYS A 367 11.02 -30.79 -8.76
N GLY A 368 12.17 -30.33 -9.25
CA GLY A 368 12.64 -30.61 -10.61
C GLY A 368 11.87 -29.88 -11.72
N SER A 369 10.96 -28.96 -11.41
CA SER A 369 10.24 -28.18 -12.42
C SER A 369 11.14 -27.15 -13.12
N LYS A 370 10.90 -26.91 -14.40
CA LYS A 370 11.51 -25.82 -15.20
C LYS A 370 10.76 -24.49 -15.07
N GLU A 371 9.59 -24.49 -14.43
CA GLU A 371 8.73 -23.30 -14.28
C GLU A 371 9.26 -22.39 -13.16
N LEU A 372 10.35 -21.71 -13.49
CA LEU A 372 11.06 -20.81 -12.59
C LEU A 372 10.86 -19.36 -13.03
N GLU A 373 10.61 -18.50 -12.06
CA GLU A 373 10.59 -17.05 -12.25
C GLU A 373 11.81 -16.43 -11.57
N VAL A 374 12.52 -15.58 -12.30
CA VAL A 374 13.62 -14.80 -11.75
C VAL A 374 13.05 -13.65 -10.92
N VAL A 375 13.45 -13.59 -9.65
CA VAL A 375 13.15 -12.49 -8.73
C VAL A 375 14.40 -11.63 -8.62
N SER A 376 14.23 -10.35 -8.94
CA SER A 376 15.27 -9.33 -9.03
C SER A 376 14.78 -8.03 -8.41
N GLU A 377 15.66 -7.04 -8.27
CA GLU A 377 15.30 -5.72 -7.74
C GLU A 377 14.10 -5.09 -8.50
N LYS A 378 14.00 -5.31 -9.81
CA LYS A 378 12.97 -4.71 -10.67
C LYS A 378 11.56 -5.25 -10.44
N ASN A 379 11.42 -6.52 -10.06
CA ASN A 379 10.12 -7.16 -9.86
C ASN A 379 9.87 -7.63 -8.42
N TYR A 380 10.80 -7.33 -7.50
CA TYR A 380 10.71 -7.75 -6.11
C TYR A 380 9.45 -7.22 -5.43
N PHE A 381 9.06 -5.97 -5.70
CA PHE A 381 7.86 -5.39 -5.09
C PHE A 381 6.59 -6.19 -5.45
N LEU A 382 6.40 -6.52 -6.73
CA LEU A 382 5.28 -7.34 -7.17
C LEU A 382 5.35 -8.76 -6.59
N PHE A 383 6.54 -9.36 -6.58
CA PHE A 383 6.78 -10.66 -5.98
C PHE A 383 6.42 -10.67 -4.48
N HIS A 384 6.84 -9.65 -3.74
CA HIS A 384 6.57 -9.46 -2.31
C HIS A 384 5.07 -9.42 -2.02
N GLU A 385 4.31 -8.66 -2.81
CA GLU A 385 2.87 -8.52 -2.60
C GLU A 385 2.05 -9.74 -3.05
N GLN A 386 2.50 -10.47 -4.08
CA GLN A 386 1.71 -11.56 -4.69
C GLN A 386 2.13 -12.96 -4.25
N LYS A 387 3.44 -13.23 -4.12
CA LYS A 387 3.99 -14.60 -4.08
C LYS A 387 4.75 -14.94 -2.81
N GLU A 388 5.32 -13.94 -2.12
CA GLU A 388 6.12 -14.20 -0.90
C GLU A 388 5.30 -14.91 0.20
N ARG A 389 3.99 -14.64 0.27
CA ARG A 389 3.05 -15.28 1.22
C ARG A 389 2.85 -16.77 0.94
N GLU A 390 3.04 -17.19 -0.30
CA GLU A 390 2.84 -18.58 -0.75
C GLU A 390 4.11 -19.43 -0.60
N MET A 391 5.24 -18.80 -0.26
CA MET A 391 6.53 -19.48 -0.20
C MET A 391 6.49 -20.72 0.70
N MET A 392 7.16 -21.78 0.27
CA MET A 392 7.29 -23.02 1.02
C MET A 392 8.71 -23.22 1.52
N SER A 393 8.81 -23.77 2.73
CA SER A 393 10.08 -24.21 3.31
C SER A 393 10.09 -25.73 3.29
N TYR A 394 11.18 -26.30 2.80
CA TYR A 394 11.38 -27.73 2.68
C TYR A 394 12.39 -28.22 3.70
N SER A 395 12.25 -29.48 4.11
CA SER A 395 13.24 -30.13 4.96
C SER A 395 14.60 -30.13 4.25
N SER A 396 15.63 -29.88 5.06
CA SER A 396 17.03 -29.90 4.67
C SER A 396 17.78 -30.77 5.68
N LEU A 397 18.79 -31.47 5.21
CA LEU A 397 19.82 -32.05 6.05
C LEU A 397 20.97 -31.06 6.19
N GLU A 398 21.72 -31.14 7.29
CA GLU A 398 22.92 -30.32 7.49
C GLU A 398 24.10 -30.95 6.74
N VAL A 399 24.78 -30.14 5.93
CA VAL A 399 25.91 -30.58 5.10
C VAL A 399 27.08 -29.60 5.17
N ASP A 400 28.29 -30.09 4.95
CA ASP A 400 29.48 -29.28 4.77
C ASP A 400 29.56 -28.66 3.36
N ASN A 401 30.65 -27.94 3.07
CA ASN A 401 30.85 -27.28 1.77
C ASN A 401 31.04 -28.26 0.60
N GLU A 402 31.30 -29.54 0.89
CA GLU A 402 31.41 -30.63 -0.10
C GLU A 402 30.07 -31.39 -0.23
N GLY A 403 29.01 -30.93 0.44
CA GLY A 403 27.70 -31.57 0.44
C GLY A 403 27.62 -32.82 1.33
N ARG A 404 28.64 -33.09 2.15
CA ARG A 404 28.67 -34.24 3.05
C ARG A 404 27.84 -33.96 4.30
N LEU A 405 27.03 -34.95 4.70
CA LEU A 405 26.21 -34.91 5.91
C LEU A 405 27.06 -34.64 7.17
N THR A 406 26.70 -33.61 7.94
CA THR A 406 27.36 -33.25 9.21
C THR A 406 26.60 -33.71 10.45
N GLU A 407 25.36 -34.18 10.26
CA GLU A 407 24.52 -34.75 11.32
C GLU A 407 24.49 -36.28 11.27
N ASN A 408 23.83 -36.90 12.25
CA ASN A 408 23.67 -38.35 12.31
C ASN A 408 22.97 -38.88 11.05
N CYS A 409 23.37 -40.08 10.62
CA CYS A 409 22.77 -40.74 9.46
C CYS A 409 21.25 -40.91 9.65
N PRO A 410 20.39 -40.38 8.76
CA PRO A 410 18.93 -40.41 8.94
C PRO A 410 18.32 -41.82 8.82
N ILE A 411 19.09 -42.80 8.34
CA ILE A 411 18.65 -44.19 8.15
C ILE A 411 18.90 -45.05 9.38
N CYS A 412 20.08 -44.93 10.00
CA CYS A 412 20.52 -45.81 11.10
C CYS A 412 20.98 -45.08 12.36
N SER A 413 20.89 -43.74 12.37
CA SER A 413 21.27 -42.85 13.46
C SER A 413 22.75 -42.86 13.85
N ASN A 414 23.61 -43.46 13.03
CA ASN A 414 25.07 -43.48 13.25
C ASN A 414 25.65 -42.05 13.20
N ASP A 415 26.44 -41.71 14.21
CA ASP A 415 27.14 -40.43 14.38
C ASP A 415 28.51 -40.39 13.68
N HIS A 416 29.05 -41.56 13.30
CA HIS A 416 30.33 -41.70 12.61
C HIS A 416 30.16 -41.98 11.11
N VAL A 417 29.73 -40.97 10.37
CA VAL A 417 29.74 -40.98 8.91
C VAL A 417 31.18 -41.00 8.41
N SER A 418 31.54 -41.98 7.56
CA SER A 418 32.88 -42.05 6.95
C SER A 418 32.98 -41.07 5.77
N ASP A 419 34.18 -40.94 5.17
CA ASP A 419 34.47 -39.90 4.16
C ASP A 419 33.41 -39.76 3.06
N ASN A 420 32.79 -40.85 2.55
CA ASN A 420 31.75 -40.75 1.51
C ASN A 420 30.46 -41.55 1.79
N TYR A 421 30.43 -42.40 2.82
CA TYR A 421 29.29 -43.26 3.14
C TYR A 421 29.11 -43.47 4.64
N CYS A 422 27.94 -43.93 5.06
CA CYS A 422 27.71 -44.30 6.45
C CYS A 422 28.41 -45.63 6.75
N SER A 423 29.31 -45.66 7.73
CA SER A 423 30.07 -46.86 8.12
C SER A 423 29.18 -48.02 8.61
N VAL A 424 27.94 -47.74 9.03
CA VAL A 424 27.00 -48.73 9.56
C VAL A 424 26.05 -49.27 8.48
N CYS A 425 25.35 -48.40 7.75
CA CYS A 425 24.36 -48.83 6.76
C CYS A 425 24.84 -48.76 5.30
N GLY A 426 26.04 -48.25 5.05
CA GLY A 426 26.63 -48.16 3.71
C GLY A 426 26.04 -47.07 2.81
N ILE A 427 25.04 -46.30 3.26
CA ILE A 427 24.40 -45.28 2.43
C ILE A 427 25.36 -44.14 2.09
N GLY A 428 25.36 -43.67 0.85
CA GLY A 428 26.14 -42.49 0.45
C GLY A 428 25.67 -41.24 1.18
N VAL A 429 26.60 -40.44 1.71
CA VAL A 429 26.28 -39.29 2.58
C VAL A 429 26.73 -37.95 2.03
N ILE A 430 27.13 -37.90 0.76
CA ILE A 430 27.39 -36.66 0.03
C ILE A 430 26.21 -36.39 -0.91
N ASN A 431 25.63 -35.19 -0.83
CA ASN A 431 24.59 -34.78 -1.75
C ASN A 431 25.22 -34.27 -3.06
N SER A 432 24.94 -34.96 -4.15
CA SER A 432 25.44 -34.62 -5.48
C SER A 432 24.42 -35.04 -6.55
N CYS A 433 24.67 -34.67 -7.81
CA CYS A 433 23.84 -35.14 -8.92
C CYS A 433 24.00 -36.65 -9.09
N SER A 434 22.90 -37.41 -9.07
CA SER A 434 22.94 -38.87 -9.30
C SER A 434 23.12 -39.26 -10.76
N GLY A 435 22.85 -38.34 -11.69
CA GLY A 435 22.72 -38.66 -13.13
C GLY A 435 21.41 -39.34 -13.50
N MET A 436 20.55 -39.68 -12.53
CA MET A 436 19.30 -40.40 -12.77
C MET A 436 18.13 -39.43 -12.97
N ARG A 437 17.57 -39.38 -14.19
CA ARG A 437 16.35 -38.60 -14.48
C ARG A 437 15.13 -39.51 -14.47
N LYS A 438 14.07 -39.11 -13.76
CA LYS A 438 12.77 -39.76 -13.86
C LYS A 438 12.14 -39.52 -15.23
N THR A 439 11.75 -40.60 -15.90
CA THR A 439 10.91 -40.55 -17.11
C THR A 439 9.45 -40.70 -16.70
N ASN A 440 8.60 -39.79 -17.19
CA ASN A 440 7.15 -39.85 -17.00
C ASN A 440 6.49 -40.20 -18.34
N ASP A 441 6.83 -41.38 -18.88
CA ASP A 441 6.16 -41.89 -20.06
C ASP A 441 4.98 -42.78 -19.64
N ASN A 442 3.84 -42.64 -20.33
CA ASN A 442 2.57 -43.31 -20.03
C ASN A 442 2.63 -44.86 -19.93
N TRP A 443 3.78 -45.47 -20.20
CA TRP A 443 3.98 -46.92 -20.30
C TRP A 443 5.01 -47.49 -19.32
N ASN A 444 5.89 -46.68 -18.71
CA ASN A 444 6.87 -47.16 -17.72
C ASN A 444 7.38 -46.01 -16.83
N ASN A 445 7.37 -46.22 -15.52
CA ASN A 445 8.10 -45.39 -14.56
C ASN A 445 9.56 -45.88 -14.53
N GLY A 446 10.41 -45.32 -15.39
CA GLY A 446 11.82 -45.67 -15.51
C GLY A 446 12.77 -44.52 -15.17
N TYR A 447 14.07 -44.82 -15.09
CA TYR A 447 15.12 -43.81 -15.03
C TYR A 447 15.91 -43.81 -16.35
N GLU A 448 16.18 -42.61 -16.85
CA GLU A 448 17.20 -42.38 -17.87
C GLU A 448 18.50 -41.97 -17.16
N GLU A 449 19.59 -42.64 -17.53
CA GLU A 449 20.92 -42.35 -17.01
C GLU A 449 21.58 -41.28 -17.91
N GLU A 450 21.96 -40.18 -17.28
CA GLU A 450 22.69 -39.06 -17.88
C GLU A 450 24.03 -38.88 -17.15
N GLU A 451 24.96 -38.17 -17.80
CA GLU A 451 26.21 -37.76 -17.15
C GLU A 451 25.91 -36.87 -15.93
N ALA A 452 26.42 -37.29 -14.76
CA ALA A 452 26.20 -36.57 -13.53
C ALA A 452 26.91 -35.21 -13.55
N CYS A 453 26.19 -34.14 -13.18
CA CYS A 453 26.79 -32.83 -13.04
C CYS A 453 27.83 -32.80 -11.91
N GLU A 454 28.95 -32.12 -12.15
CA GLU A 454 29.95 -31.87 -11.11
C GLU A 454 29.48 -30.82 -10.09
N GLY A 455 29.96 -31.00 -8.86
CA GLY A 455 29.78 -30.10 -7.73
C GLY A 455 28.82 -30.63 -6.66
N PRO A 456 28.97 -30.15 -5.42
CA PRO A 456 28.09 -30.51 -4.32
C PRO A 456 26.71 -29.87 -4.47
N LEU A 457 25.68 -30.54 -3.95
CA LEU A 457 24.34 -30.01 -3.81
C LEU A 457 24.04 -29.67 -2.34
N LEU A 458 23.11 -28.75 -2.11
CA LEU A 458 22.71 -28.37 -0.75
C LEU A 458 21.93 -29.49 -0.09
N GLY A 459 21.93 -29.57 1.24
CA GLY A 459 21.20 -30.62 1.97
C GLY A 459 19.67 -30.59 1.80
N SER A 460 19.11 -29.54 1.20
CA SER A 460 17.70 -29.44 0.81
C SER A 460 17.41 -29.96 -0.60
N ASP A 461 18.43 -30.09 -1.44
CA ASP A 461 18.27 -30.31 -2.87
C ASP A 461 17.92 -31.76 -3.14
N ARG A 462 16.74 -31.95 -3.75
CA ARG A 462 16.20 -33.23 -4.20
C ARG A 462 16.50 -33.48 -5.68
N TYR A 463 16.75 -32.41 -6.43
CA TYR A 463 17.07 -32.44 -7.84
C TYR A 463 18.26 -31.52 -8.13
N CYS A 464 19.08 -31.87 -9.11
CA CYS A 464 20.18 -31.05 -9.56
C CYS A 464 19.63 -29.78 -10.27
N PRO A 465 20.03 -28.56 -9.86
CA PRO A 465 19.58 -27.32 -10.49
C PRO A 465 19.97 -27.18 -11.97
N LYS A 466 21.02 -27.88 -12.41
CA LYS A 466 21.58 -27.79 -13.77
C LYS A 466 20.87 -28.72 -14.75
N CYS A 467 20.85 -30.03 -14.46
CA CYS A 467 20.25 -31.01 -15.36
C CYS A 467 18.83 -31.43 -14.93
N GLY A 468 18.44 -31.32 -13.66
CA GLY A 468 17.14 -31.79 -13.17
C GLY A 468 17.09 -33.29 -12.86
N CYS A 469 18.22 -34.02 -12.93
CA CYS A 469 18.32 -35.38 -12.38
C CYS A 469 18.14 -35.37 -10.86
N GLU A 470 17.75 -36.49 -10.27
CA GLU A 470 17.63 -36.60 -8.81
C GLU A 470 18.99 -36.38 -8.15
N SER A 471 18.96 -35.81 -6.95
CA SER A 471 20.11 -35.78 -6.07
C SER A 471 20.33 -37.16 -5.45
N THR A 472 21.56 -37.46 -5.04
CA THR A 472 21.87 -38.70 -4.31
C THR A 472 21.07 -38.80 -3.02
N PHE A 473 20.78 -37.69 -2.33
CA PHE A 473 19.94 -37.72 -1.12
C PHE A 473 18.47 -38.06 -1.42
N SER A 474 17.90 -37.56 -2.52
CA SER A 474 16.55 -37.93 -2.95
C SER A 474 16.50 -39.38 -3.42
N PHE A 475 17.42 -39.75 -4.31
CA PHE A 475 17.47 -41.07 -4.92
C PHE A 475 17.64 -42.18 -3.88
N ASN A 476 18.48 -41.96 -2.87
CA ASN A 476 18.73 -42.90 -1.78
C ASN A 476 17.68 -42.82 -0.65
N GLY A 477 16.67 -41.94 -0.76
CA GLY A 477 15.60 -41.81 0.22
C GLY A 477 15.98 -41.13 1.55
N LEU A 478 17.09 -40.39 1.60
CA LEU A 478 17.45 -39.58 2.76
C LEU A 478 16.54 -38.34 2.87
N LEU A 479 16.13 -37.79 1.74
CA LEU A 479 15.15 -36.71 1.65
C LEU A 479 13.79 -37.26 1.21
N LYS A 480 12.73 -36.87 1.93
CA LYS A 480 11.36 -37.15 1.51
C LYS A 480 10.99 -36.36 0.25
N PRO A 481 10.11 -36.88 -0.62
CA PRO A 481 9.53 -36.12 -1.73
C PRO A 481 8.99 -34.76 -1.27
N TRP A 482 9.05 -33.76 -2.16
CA TRP A 482 8.65 -32.39 -1.80
C TRP A 482 7.15 -32.26 -1.51
N ASP A 483 6.33 -33.11 -2.11
CA ASP A 483 4.88 -33.21 -1.94
C ASP A 483 4.47 -34.20 -0.83
N TYR A 484 5.44 -34.68 -0.03
CA TYR A 484 5.18 -35.58 1.07
C TYR A 484 4.25 -34.93 2.12
N VAL A 485 3.06 -35.49 2.30
CA VAL A 485 2.11 -35.09 3.34
C VAL A 485 2.32 -35.97 4.57
N SER A 486 2.71 -35.40 5.71
CA SER A 486 2.74 -36.14 6.98
C SER A 486 1.31 -36.43 7.46
N THR A 487 1.05 -37.65 7.89
CA THR A 487 -0.25 -38.06 8.45
C THR A 487 -0.60 -37.40 9.80
N ASN A 488 0.24 -36.50 10.31
CA ASN A 488 -0.03 -35.64 11.47
C ASN A 488 0.07 -34.16 11.06
N PRO A 489 -1.04 -33.40 11.05
CA PRO A 489 -1.00 -31.98 10.72
C PRO A 489 -0.75 -31.16 11.99
N SER A 490 0.49 -30.72 12.20
CA SER A 490 0.80 -29.72 13.22
C SER A 490 1.79 -28.68 12.71
N ALA A 491 1.27 -27.73 11.94
CA ALA A 491 1.81 -26.39 11.71
C ALA A 491 0.85 -25.65 10.75
N SER A 492 0.59 -24.35 10.81
CA SER A 492 0.95 -23.30 11.77
C SER A 492 0.12 -22.07 11.35
N THR A 493 -1.04 -21.88 11.98
CA THR A 493 -1.73 -20.59 11.93
C THR A 493 -1.76 -20.08 13.36
N PHE A 494 -0.99 -19.05 13.66
CA PHE A 494 -1.18 -18.33 14.92
C PHE A 494 -2.46 -17.50 14.75
N GLN A 495 -3.58 -18.08 15.18
CA GLN A 495 -4.85 -17.38 15.28
C GLN A 495 -4.84 -16.65 16.61
N ILE A 496 -4.88 -15.32 16.58
CA ILE A 496 -5.19 -14.56 17.79
C ILE A 496 -6.71 -14.55 17.90
N ASP A 497 -7.24 -15.44 18.72
CA ASP A 497 -8.60 -15.33 19.23
C ASP A 497 -8.61 -14.17 20.24
N ILE A 498 -8.85 -12.94 19.77
CA ILE A 498 -9.23 -11.86 20.67
C ILE A 498 -10.67 -12.17 21.09
N ALA A 499 -10.82 -12.89 22.19
CA ALA A 499 -12.10 -13.06 22.85
C ALA A 499 -12.57 -11.69 23.37
N ASP A 500 -13.87 -11.41 23.32
CA ASP A 500 -14.47 -10.10 23.71
C ASP A 500 -14.05 -9.67 25.14
N ASP A 501 -13.71 -10.64 25.97
CA ASP A 501 -13.28 -10.59 27.37
C ASP A 501 -11.77 -10.30 27.56
N GLN A 502 -10.96 -10.29 26.50
CA GLN A 502 -9.53 -9.90 26.54
C GLN A 502 -9.28 -8.44 26.13
N LEU A 503 -10.33 -7.67 25.85
CA LEU A 503 -10.23 -6.23 25.63
C LEU A 503 -10.19 -5.51 27.00
N PRO A 504 -9.15 -4.72 27.32
CA PRO A 504 -9.17 -3.93 28.53
C PRO A 504 -10.33 -2.92 28.46
N PHE A 505 -11.10 -2.89 29.55
CA PHE A 505 -12.37 -2.20 29.75
C PHE A 505 -12.52 -0.82 29.14
#